data_AF-A0A497L095-F1
#
_entry.id   AF-A0A497L095-F1
#
_cell.length_a   1.000
_cell.length_b   1.000
_cell.length_c   1.000
_cell.angle_alpha   90.00
_cell.angle_beta   90.00
_cell.angle_gamma   90.00
#
_symmetry.space_group_name_H-M   'P 1'
#
loop_
_entity.id
_entity.type
_entity.pdbx_description
1 polymer ?
#
loop_
_entity_poly.entity_id
_entity_poly.type
_entity_poly.pdbx_seq_one_letter_code
_entity_poly.pdbx_strand_id
1 'polypeptide(L)'
;MIIGAEAMKHLKTSNPKSELEMAEAPETPIIAVDRLPLSYEEHVKPFLETGVILHIEGSAWGYRIKNPVKIRIPPRIPLRDFDVINYVATSLSGPTPRLIPWIMGSPALMRLAAYLRRYKSSSPQSLATYMSRIRRFMEWVGCTPESLISRCLTAEGLPDPRGIQEVKRLLEEYVGELRARGLTPSTIYTSISAIKTLLKVNGVEPPYILLPRVRVVYEDRAPKPEELWKMLQVADLRGRVVVSMLALGGFRIGTLCRLQYRHVMEDLERGVEPIHIHVESEITKGKYADYDTFIGAEAAEYLRLYLEARRRGSYSGKIPPEEIEPESPLIRADYCREPRPISRKRACDIVRSLYMKAGLARERRGRLHTLRVHSIRKFFRTQLAAKGVPADYIEYMMGHKISTYHDIKMKGIEFLRNIYAQADLRIRPRDKADIYDFIEDILRSRGYLIDRELLRRAIVESHRTIILGEEERRTLIREAFIGMLRRELLEP
;
A
#
# COMPACT_ATOMS: atom_id res chain seq x y z
N MET A 1 -59.39 -36.80 63.19
CA MET A 1 -60.48 -37.61 62.60
C MET A 1 -61.34 -36.69 61.76
N ILE A 2 -61.59 -37.11 60.51
CA ILE A 2 -62.81 -36.80 59.71
C ILE A 2 -62.84 -35.37 59.12
N ILE A 3 -62.49 -35.19 57.82
CA ILE A 3 -63.37 -35.19 56.61
C ILE A 3 -64.32 -33.95 56.64
N GLY A 4 -64.60 -33.17 55.60
CA GLY A 4 -64.44 -33.18 54.14
C GLY A 4 -65.14 -31.88 53.65
N ALA A 5 -64.71 -31.25 52.57
CA ALA A 5 -65.21 -31.43 51.20
C ALA A 5 -66.65 -30.91 50.93
N GLU A 6 -66.75 -30.11 49.85
CA GLU A 6 -67.93 -29.82 49.01
C GLU A 6 -68.98 -28.80 49.55
N ALA A 7 -69.59 -27.88 48.78
CA ALA A 7 -69.63 -27.65 47.33
C ALA A 7 -70.08 -26.20 46.99
N MET A 8 -69.52 -25.69 45.89
CA MET A 8 -70.16 -24.92 44.80
C MET A 8 -71.65 -24.48 44.93
N LYS A 9 -71.94 -23.17 44.85
CA LYS A 9 -72.54 -22.48 43.67
C LYS A 9 -73.00 -21.04 43.96
N HIS A 10 -72.38 -20.10 43.22
CA HIS A 10 -72.88 -18.86 42.62
C HIS A 10 -73.85 -17.94 43.37
N LEU A 11 -73.43 -16.68 43.57
CA LEU A 11 -74.09 -15.55 42.90
C LEU A 11 -73.09 -14.42 42.58
N LYS A 12 -73.34 -13.79 41.43
CA LYS A 12 -72.50 -12.86 40.67
C LYS A 12 -72.39 -11.47 41.31
N THR A 13 -71.21 -10.87 41.22
CA THR A 13 -71.03 -9.44 40.98
C THR A 13 -69.91 -9.23 39.95
N SER A 14 -70.07 -8.18 39.17
CA SER A 14 -69.57 -7.98 37.81
C SER A 14 -68.38 -7.02 37.72
N ASN A 15 -67.34 -7.43 36.98
CA ASN A 15 -66.41 -6.68 36.08
C ASN A 15 -65.66 -5.41 36.61
N PRO A 16 -64.56 -4.94 35.97
CA PRO A 16 -63.83 -5.43 34.79
C PRO A 16 -62.28 -5.44 34.92
N LYS A 17 -61.61 -5.92 33.86
CA LYS A 17 -60.20 -5.68 33.54
C LYS A 17 -59.81 -4.20 33.61
N SER A 18 -58.65 -3.87 34.17
CA SER A 18 -57.72 -2.87 33.61
C SER A 18 -56.35 -2.89 34.29
N GLU A 19 -55.32 -2.97 33.44
CA GLU A 19 -54.10 -2.16 33.55
C GLU A 19 -53.19 -2.41 34.76
N LEU A 20 -52.29 -3.37 34.59
CA LEU A 20 -50.86 -3.15 34.82
C LEU A 20 -50.13 -4.19 33.99
N GLU A 21 -50.04 -3.88 32.68
CA GLU A 21 -49.13 -4.52 31.77
C GLU A 21 -47.73 -4.52 32.40
N MET A 22 -47.24 -5.71 32.71
CA MET A 22 -45.81 -5.95 32.80
C MET A 22 -45.25 -5.71 31.40
N ALA A 23 -44.81 -4.48 31.14
CA ALA A 23 -44.07 -4.14 29.93
C ALA A 23 -42.75 -4.92 29.93
N GLU A 24 -42.76 -6.13 29.36
CA GLU A 24 -41.57 -6.83 28.92
C GLU A 24 -40.79 -5.86 28.03
N ALA A 25 -39.56 -5.52 28.43
CA ALA A 25 -38.69 -4.69 27.61
C ALA A 25 -38.56 -5.37 26.23
N PRO A 26 -38.82 -4.66 25.12
CA PRO A 26 -38.82 -5.28 23.80
C PRO A 26 -37.45 -5.92 23.55
N GLU A 27 -37.44 -7.23 23.28
CA GLU A 27 -36.22 -7.97 22.96
C GLU A 27 -35.49 -7.25 21.82
N THR A 28 -34.24 -6.85 22.07
CA THR A 28 -33.48 -6.11 21.07
C THR A 28 -33.20 -7.03 19.87
N PRO A 29 -33.70 -6.71 18.65
CA PRO A 29 -33.59 -7.60 17.50
C PRO A 29 -32.13 -7.85 17.14
N ILE A 30 -31.83 -9.09 16.73
CA ILE A 30 -30.49 -9.53 16.30
C ILE A 30 -30.50 -9.74 14.78
N ILE A 31 -29.59 -9.08 14.08
CA ILE A 31 -29.47 -9.16 12.62
C ILE A 31 -28.10 -9.67 12.23
N ALA A 32 -28.07 -10.70 11.39
CA ALA A 32 -26.82 -11.17 10.78
C ALA A 32 -26.36 -10.20 9.69
N VAL A 33 -25.08 -9.84 9.73
CA VAL A 33 -24.44 -8.98 8.75
C VAL A 33 -23.31 -9.74 8.08
N ASP A 34 -23.56 -10.17 6.85
CA ASP A 34 -22.65 -11.01 6.05
C ASP A 34 -21.68 -10.18 5.18
N ARG A 35 -21.90 -8.87 5.08
CA ARG A 35 -21.07 -7.94 4.30
C ARG A 35 -20.91 -6.58 4.99
N LEU A 36 -19.77 -5.94 4.75
CA LEU A 36 -19.46 -4.57 5.17
C LEU A 36 -19.09 -3.74 3.93
N PRO A 37 -19.33 -2.41 3.91
CA PRO A 37 -19.79 -1.55 5.01
C PRO A 37 -21.25 -1.75 5.41
N LEU A 38 -21.61 -1.32 6.63
CA LEU A 38 -22.99 -1.29 7.11
C LEU A 38 -23.82 -0.28 6.30
N SER A 39 -25.01 -0.71 5.87
CA SER A 39 -26.04 0.16 5.29
C SER A 39 -26.93 0.76 6.39
N TYR A 40 -27.08 2.08 6.40
CA TYR A 40 -27.97 2.77 7.35
C TYR A 40 -29.44 2.40 7.11
N GLU A 41 -29.86 2.40 5.85
CA GLU A 41 -31.24 2.11 5.45
C GLU A 41 -31.66 0.68 5.80
N GLU A 42 -30.76 -0.29 5.63
CA GLU A 42 -31.07 -1.71 5.87
C GLU A 42 -30.86 -2.12 7.33
N HIS A 43 -29.76 -1.71 7.94
CA HIS A 43 -29.34 -2.27 9.23
C HIS A 43 -29.73 -1.41 10.44
N VAL A 44 -30.11 -0.14 10.24
CA VAL A 44 -30.30 0.82 11.36
C VAL A 44 -31.66 1.51 11.31
N LYS A 45 -32.04 2.09 10.17
CA LYS A 45 -33.29 2.84 10.01
C LYS A 45 -34.54 2.09 10.47
N PRO A 46 -34.71 0.77 10.20
CA PRO A 46 -35.89 0.04 10.65
C PRO A 46 -35.95 -0.18 12.17
N PHE A 47 -34.83 0.03 12.87
CA PHE A 47 -34.66 -0.26 14.29
C PHE A 47 -34.31 0.98 15.11
N LEU A 48 -34.66 2.18 14.62
CA LEU A 48 -34.34 3.44 15.31
C LEU A 48 -35.04 3.58 16.67
N GLU A 49 -36.19 2.96 16.86
CA GLU A 49 -36.96 3.05 18.10
C GLU A 49 -36.51 2.03 19.15
N THR A 50 -36.19 0.81 18.73
CA THR A 50 -35.83 -0.32 19.61
C THR A 50 -34.31 -0.49 19.80
N GLY A 51 -33.51 0.00 18.84
CA GLY A 51 -32.11 -0.37 18.71
C GLY A 51 -31.94 -1.78 18.12
N VAL A 52 -30.70 -2.16 17.82
CA VAL A 52 -30.42 -3.45 17.16
C VAL A 52 -29.08 -4.03 17.60
N ILE A 53 -28.98 -5.34 17.65
CA ILE A 53 -27.71 -6.06 17.79
C ILE A 53 -27.31 -6.60 16.42
N LEU A 54 -26.21 -6.10 15.85
CA LEU A 54 -25.67 -6.62 14.61
C LEU A 54 -24.66 -7.73 14.90
N HIS A 55 -24.90 -8.91 14.35
CA HIS A 55 -24.00 -10.05 14.37
C HIS A 55 -23.14 -10.02 13.10
N ILE A 56 -21.93 -9.47 13.20
CA ILE A 56 -21.02 -9.30 12.07
C ILE A 56 -20.32 -10.62 11.76
N GLU A 57 -20.72 -11.24 10.66
CA GLU A 57 -20.13 -12.48 10.13
C GLU A 57 -19.22 -12.21 8.93
N GLY A 58 -19.41 -11.08 8.24
CA GLY A 58 -18.67 -10.69 7.06
C GLY A 58 -17.58 -9.65 7.31
N SER A 59 -16.47 -9.76 6.61
CA SER A 59 -15.44 -8.71 6.58
C SER A 59 -15.63 -7.73 5.41
N ALA A 60 -15.07 -6.53 5.55
CA ALA A 60 -15.04 -5.53 4.48
C ALA A 60 -14.24 -5.96 3.23
N TRP A 61 -13.53 -7.09 3.30
CA TRP A 61 -12.80 -7.69 2.19
C TRP A 61 -13.54 -8.86 1.53
N GLY A 62 -14.78 -9.13 1.94
CA GLY A 62 -15.65 -10.13 1.32
C GLY A 62 -15.37 -11.58 1.73
N TYR A 63 -14.67 -11.82 2.84
CA TYR A 63 -14.54 -13.15 3.44
C TYR A 63 -15.25 -13.23 4.79
N ARG A 64 -15.68 -14.45 5.16
CA ARG A 64 -16.33 -14.75 6.44
C ARG A 64 -15.36 -14.68 7.60
N ILE A 65 -15.77 -14.03 8.69
CA ILE A 65 -15.00 -13.86 9.91
C ILE A 65 -15.02 -15.16 10.71
N LYS A 66 -13.86 -15.65 11.13
CA LYS A 66 -13.74 -16.90 11.92
C LYS A 66 -14.47 -16.84 13.26
N ASN A 67 -14.40 -15.69 13.93
CA ASN A 67 -15.10 -15.44 15.19
C ASN A 67 -15.99 -14.21 14.98
N PRO A 68 -17.26 -14.40 14.57
CA PRO A 68 -18.22 -13.30 14.43
C PRO A 68 -18.32 -12.46 15.71
N VAL A 69 -18.65 -11.19 15.55
CA VAL A 69 -18.75 -10.26 16.67
C VAL A 69 -20.13 -9.62 16.72
N LYS A 70 -20.69 -9.51 17.93
CA LYS A 70 -21.95 -8.81 18.17
C LYS A 70 -21.66 -7.37 18.55
N ILE A 71 -22.34 -6.43 17.90
CA ILE A 71 -22.29 -5.01 18.24
C ILE A 71 -23.70 -4.51 18.52
N ARG A 72 -23.88 -3.73 19.58
CA ARG A 72 -25.16 -3.10 19.91
C ARG A 72 -25.18 -1.69 19.34
N ILE A 73 -26.21 -1.39 18.55
CA ILE A 73 -26.53 -0.04 18.10
C ILE A 73 -27.70 0.46 18.96
N PRO A 74 -27.51 1.56 19.70
CA PRO A 74 -28.57 2.11 20.54
C PRO A 74 -29.71 2.71 19.70
N PRO A 75 -30.92 2.80 20.25
CA PRO A 75 -32.02 3.53 19.61
C PRO A 75 -31.64 5.00 19.40
N ARG A 76 -32.22 5.61 18.37
CA ARG A 76 -32.04 7.03 17.99
C ARG A 76 -30.58 7.44 17.77
N ILE A 77 -29.74 6.52 17.30
CA ILE A 77 -28.34 6.83 16.97
C ILE A 77 -28.28 7.89 15.86
N PRO A 78 -27.52 8.98 16.03
CA PRO A 78 -27.36 9.96 14.96
C PRO A 78 -26.43 9.41 13.86
N LEU A 79 -26.66 9.85 12.62
CA LEU A 79 -25.89 9.39 11.45
C LEU A 79 -24.37 9.58 11.62
N ARG A 80 -23.96 10.65 12.30
CA ARG A 80 -22.55 10.96 12.60
C ARG A 80 -21.84 9.92 13.47
N ASP A 81 -22.58 9.23 14.34
CA ASP A 81 -22.04 8.23 15.24
C ASP A 81 -22.12 6.84 14.60
N PHE A 82 -23.17 6.60 13.80
CA PHE A 82 -23.22 5.45 12.90
C PHE A 82 -22.05 5.41 11.90
N ASP A 83 -21.69 6.54 11.27
CA ASP A 83 -20.53 6.60 10.37
C ASP A 83 -19.23 6.17 11.06
N VAL A 84 -19.04 6.54 12.33
CA VAL A 84 -17.88 6.13 13.12
C VAL A 84 -17.93 4.64 13.44
N ILE A 85 -19.10 4.10 13.82
CA ILE A 85 -19.29 2.65 14.05
C ILE A 85 -18.97 1.88 12.77
N ASN A 86 -19.49 2.32 11.63
CA ASN A 86 -19.22 1.70 10.33
C ASN A 86 -17.72 1.75 9.99
N TYR A 87 -17.06 2.88 10.26
CA TYR A 87 -15.60 3.01 10.13
C TYR A 87 -14.83 2.05 11.04
N VAL A 88 -15.24 1.87 12.29
CA VAL A 88 -14.63 0.91 13.23
C VAL A 88 -14.81 -0.53 12.74
N ALA A 89 -16.04 -0.91 12.37
CA ALA A 89 -16.36 -2.24 11.89
C ALA A 89 -15.58 -2.57 10.62
N THR A 90 -15.63 -1.71 9.60
CA THR A 90 -14.89 -1.90 8.34
C THR A 90 -13.38 -2.02 8.56
N SER A 91 -12.81 -1.23 9.47
CA SER A 91 -11.37 -1.21 9.73
C SER A 91 -10.82 -2.46 10.41
N LEU A 92 -11.62 -3.09 11.27
CA LEU A 92 -11.16 -4.15 12.15
C LEU A 92 -11.70 -5.53 11.79
N SER A 93 -12.75 -5.60 10.97
CA SER A 93 -13.45 -6.83 10.55
C SER A 93 -12.56 -7.92 9.92
N GLY A 94 -11.30 -7.62 9.63
CA GLY A 94 -10.36 -8.55 9.03
C GLY A 94 -9.08 -8.74 9.83
N PRO A 95 -8.32 -7.67 10.18
CA PRO A 95 -7.09 -7.86 10.94
C PRO A 95 -7.38 -8.36 12.36
N THR A 96 -8.36 -7.79 13.05
CA THR A 96 -8.65 -8.06 14.47
C THR A 96 -10.11 -7.76 14.83
N PRO A 97 -11.08 -8.60 14.39
CA PRO A 97 -12.52 -8.36 14.63
C PRO A 97 -12.87 -8.22 16.11
N ARG A 98 -12.16 -8.97 16.98
CA ARG A 98 -12.34 -8.97 18.45
C ARG A 98 -12.15 -7.60 19.11
N LEU A 99 -11.49 -6.64 18.43
CA LEU A 99 -11.33 -5.29 18.96
C LEU A 99 -12.56 -4.40 18.73
N ILE A 100 -13.49 -4.79 17.85
CA ILE A 100 -14.68 -4.00 17.56
C ILE A 100 -15.52 -3.79 18.83
N PRO A 101 -15.92 -4.83 19.60
CA PRO A 101 -16.68 -4.63 20.83
C PRO A 101 -15.90 -3.86 21.89
N TRP A 102 -14.58 -4.09 22.00
CA TRP A 102 -13.73 -3.38 22.96
C TRP A 102 -13.70 -1.86 22.71
N ILE A 103 -13.64 -1.44 21.44
CA ILE A 103 -13.68 -0.01 21.08
C ILE A 103 -15.07 0.56 21.32
N MET A 104 -16.12 -0.15 20.89
CA MET A 104 -17.50 0.33 21.05
C MET A 104 -17.93 0.44 22.51
N GLY A 105 -17.37 -0.38 23.40
CA GLY A 105 -17.58 -0.29 24.84
C GLY A 105 -16.81 0.84 25.52
N SER A 106 -15.90 1.53 24.81
CA SER A 106 -15.04 2.58 25.34
C SER A 106 -15.35 3.94 24.72
N PRO A 107 -15.98 4.88 25.46
CA PRO A 107 -16.20 6.24 24.97
C PRO A 107 -14.89 6.94 24.56
N ALA A 108 -13.80 6.66 25.27
CA ALA A 108 -12.49 7.22 24.98
C ALA A 108 -11.93 6.78 23.63
N LEU A 109 -12.05 5.48 23.31
CA LEU A 109 -11.62 4.94 22.02
C LEU A 109 -12.56 5.34 20.88
N MET A 110 -13.87 5.48 21.15
CA MET A 110 -14.82 6.00 20.17
C MET A 110 -14.53 7.45 19.78
N ARG A 111 -14.16 8.32 20.74
CA ARG A 111 -13.68 9.69 20.43
C ARG A 111 -12.42 9.68 19.57
N LEU A 112 -11.49 8.78 19.84
CA LEU A 112 -10.30 8.59 18.99
C LEU A 112 -10.66 8.11 17.58
N ALA A 113 -11.57 7.14 17.45
CA ALA A 113 -12.04 6.66 16.16
C ALA A 113 -12.73 7.79 15.37
N ALA A 114 -13.59 8.56 16.03
CA ALA A 114 -14.23 9.73 15.45
C ALA A 114 -13.21 10.78 14.99
N TYR A 115 -12.17 11.05 15.79
CA TYR A 115 -11.09 11.97 15.42
C TYR A 115 -10.36 11.52 14.14
N LEU A 116 -10.00 10.23 14.07
CA LEU A 116 -9.33 9.66 12.90
C LEU A 116 -10.22 9.67 11.64
N ARG A 117 -11.55 9.52 11.83
CA ARG A 117 -12.55 9.54 10.75
C ARG A 117 -12.86 10.94 10.24
N ARG A 118 -12.90 11.94 11.13
CA ARG A 118 -13.35 13.30 10.80
C ARG A 118 -12.21 14.23 10.38
N TYR A 119 -11.04 14.12 11.01
CA TYR A 119 -9.97 15.13 10.90
C TYR A 119 -8.65 14.58 10.34
N LYS A 120 -8.60 13.29 9.99
CA LYS A 120 -7.41 12.64 9.42
C LYS A 120 -7.77 11.95 8.11
N SER A 121 -6.88 11.13 7.59
CA SER A 121 -7.06 10.47 6.30
C SER A 121 -8.10 9.35 6.29
N SER A 122 -8.84 9.15 7.38
CA SER A 122 -9.88 8.12 7.54
C SER A 122 -9.44 6.70 7.12
N SER A 123 -8.14 6.41 7.27
CA SER A 123 -7.59 5.16 6.74
C SER A 123 -7.93 4.01 7.67
N PRO A 124 -8.50 2.91 7.16
CA PRO A 124 -8.82 1.75 8.00
C PRO A 124 -7.59 1.17 8.72
N GLN A 125 -6.45 1.15 8.02
CA GLN A 125 -5.18 0.69 8.57
C GLN A 125 -4.67 1.57 9.72
N SER A 126 -4.92 2.89 9.67
CA SER A 126 -4.50 3.80 10.75
C SER A 126 -5.24 3.47 12.04
N LEU A 127 -6.56 3.29 11.99
CA LEU A 127 -7.36 2.90 13.15
C LEU A 127 -6.87 1.56 13.72
N ALA A 128 -6.74 0.53 12.88
CA ALA A 128 -6.25 -0.78 13.31
C ALA A 128 -4.86 -0.70 13.99
N THR A 129 -3.97 0.15 13.47
CA THR A 129 -2.64 0.36 14.06
C THR A 129 -2.74 1.05 15.42
N TYR A 130 -3.49 2.14 15.52
CA TYR A 130 -3.66 2.88 16.78
C TYR A 130 -4.24 1.97 17.87
N MET A 131 -5.33 1.25 17.55
CA MET A 131 -6.01 0.38 18.50
C MET A 131 -5.13 -0.79 18.96
N SER A 132 -4.34 -1.38 18.05
CA SER A 132 -3.36 -2.41 18.43
C SER A 132 -2.28 -1.87 19.37
N ARG A 133 -1.77 -0.65 19.15
CA ARG A 133 -0.74 -0.02 20.00
C ARG A 133 -1.29 0.36 21.37
N ILE A 134 -2.48 0.96 21.39
CA ILE A 134 -3.15 1.36 22.64
C ILE A 134 -3.48 0.12 23.47
N ARG A 135 -4.06 -0.92 22.87
CA ARG A 135 -4.36 -2.17 23.59
C ARG A 135 -3.12 -2.74 24.27
N ARG A 136 -2.00 -2.83 23.53
CA ARG A 136 -0.75 -3.36 24.08
C ARG A 136 -0.21 -2.52 25.24
N PHE A 137 -0.43 -1.20 25.23
CA PHE A 137 -0.07 -0.34 26.34
C PHE A 137 -1.02 -0.53 27.54
N MET A 138 -2.33 -0.60 27.30
CA MET A 138 -3.33 -0.88 28.34
C MET A 138 -3.06 -2.23 29.03
N GLU A 139 -2.72 -3.26 28.26
CA GLU A 139 -2.33 -4.59 28.78
C GLU A 139 -1.05 -4.55 29.60
N TRP A 140 -0.10 -3.67 29.27
CA TRP A 140 1.16 -3.53 30.01
C TRP A 140 0.97 -2.76 31.33
N VAL A 141 0.18 -1.68 31.33
CA VAL A 141 -0.14 -0.91 32.54
C VAL A 141 -1.13 -1.64 33.44
N GLY A 142 -1.99 -2.51 32.87
CA GLY A 142 -3.06 -3.19 33.60
C GLY A 142 -4.26 -2.29 33.89
N CYS A 143 -4.58 -1.34 33.01
CA CYS A 143 -5.72 -0.42 33.19
C CYS A 143 -6.57 -0.29 31.92
N THR A 144 -7.77 0.28 32.07
CA THR A 144 -8.63 0.64 30.93
C THR A 144 -8.28 2.02 30.38
N PRO A 145 -8.64 2.32 29.11
CA PRO A 145 -8.49 3.67 28.55
C PRO A 145 -9.14 4.75 29.40
N GLU A 146 -10.31 4.46 29.96
CA GLU A 146 -11.08 5.34 30.84
C GLU A 146 -10.31 5.64 32.11
N SER A 147 -9.79 4.60 32.78
CA SER A 147 -9.01 4.75 34.01
C SER A 147 -7.73 5.55 33.79
N LEU A 148 -7.06 5.37 32.64
CA LEU A 148 -5.87 6.17 32.31
C LEU A 148 -6.22 7.65 32.14
N ILE A 149 -7.32 7.97 31.46
CA ILE A 149 -7.77 9.34 31.24
C ILE A 149 -8.24 9.97 32.55
N SER A 150 -8.99 9.24 33.37
CA SER A 150 -9.50 9.74 34.64
C SER A 150 -8.38 10.07 35.63
N ARG A 151 -7.24 9.36 35.57
CA ARG A 151 -6.05 9.74 36.36
C ARG A 151 -5.57 11.15 36.05
N CYS A 152 -5.74 11.62 34.81
CA CYS A 152 -5.26 12.93 34.37
C CYS A 152 -6.27 14.06 34.59
N LEU A 153 -7.46 13.78 35.12
CA LEU A 153 -8.54 14.75 35.27
C LEU A 153 -9.03 14.79 36.71
N THR A 154 -9.41 15.97 37.20
CA THR A 154 -10.09 16.14 38.49
C THR A 154 -11.55 15.67 38.40
N ALA A 155 -12.26 15.65 39.54
CA ALA A 155 -13.68 15.34 39.58
C ALA A 155 -14.53 16.31 38.72
N GLU A 156 -14.07 17.55 38.58
CA GLU A 156 -14.67 18.59 37.72
C GLU A 156 -14.24 18.49 36.24
N GLY A 157 -13.44 17.48 35.89
CA GLY A 157 -12.97 17.26 34.51
C GLY A 157 -11.85 18.19 34.06
N LEU A 158 -11.17 18.87 35.00
CA LEU A 158 -10.03 19.74 34.70
C LEU A 158 -8.72 18.94 34.71
N PRO A 159 -7.68 19.32 33.95
CA PRO A 159 -6.40 18.63 33.96
C PRO A 159 -5.76 18.61 35.37
N ASP A 160 -5.47 17.43 35.92
CA ASP A 160 -4.73 17.25 37.16
C ASP A 160 -3.22 17.13 36.89
N PRO A 161 -2.39 18.09 37.34
CA PRO A 161 -0.95 18.04 37.16
C PRO A 161 -0.29 16.77 37.74
N ARG A 162 -0.81 16.25 38.86
CA ARG A 162 -0.25 15.05 39.51
C ARG A 162 -0.49 13.81 38.65
N GLY A 163 -1.73 13.62 38.20
CA GLY A 163 -2.10 12.61 37.22
C GLY A 163 -1.31 12.64 35.93
N ILE A 164 -1.14 13.83 35.34
CA ILE A 164 -0.37 14.01 34.10
C ILE A 164 1.09 13.61 34.33
N GLN A 165 1.66 13.95 35.48
CA GLN A 165 3.03 13.56 35.83
C GLN A 165 3.17 12.05 36.06
N GLU A 166 2.16 11.37 36.61
CA GLU A 166 2.12 9.91 36.71
C GLU A 166 2.10 9.27 35.31
N VAL A 167 1.20 9.71 34.44
CA VAL A 167 1.11 9.20 33.06
C VAL A 167 2.39 9.48 32.28
N LYS A 168 3.06 10.61 32.53
CA LYS A 168 4.38 10.88 31.96
C LYS A 168 5.39 9.80 32.34
N ARG A 169 5.48 9.43 33.63
CA ARG A 169 6.38 8.36 34.10
C ARG A 169 6.05 7.02 33.44
N LEU A 170 4.77 6.66 33.37
CA LEU A 170 4.33 5.43 32.68
C LEU A 170 4.75 5.40 31.21
N LEU A 171 4.67 6.54 30.51
CA LEU A 171 5.11 6.61 29.11
C LEU A 171 6.64 6.47 28.99
N GLU A 172 7.42 7.06 29.89
CA GLU A 172 8.88 6.95 29.91
C GLU A 172 9.33 5.51 30.21
N GLU A 173 8.71 4.85 31.19
CA GLU A 173 8.94 3.43 31.50
C GLU A 173 8.55 2.53 30.33
N TYR A 174 7.41 2.81 29.68
CA TYR A 174 6.99 2.05 28.51
C TYR A 174 7.94 2.23 27.32
N VAL A 175 8.54 3.41 27.13
CA VAL A 175 9.62 3.61 26.15
C VAL A 175 10.80 2.70 26.48
N GLY A 176 11.18 2.59 27.76
CA GLY A 176 12.18 1.65 28.25
C GLY A 176 11.84 0.20 27.91
N GLU A 177 10.62 -0.23 28.21
CA GLU A 177 10.11 -1.57 27.91
C GLU A 177 10.14 -1.88 26.40
N LEU A 178 9.65 -0.97 25.56
CA LEU A 178 9.65 -1.16 24.12
C LEU A 178 11.07 -1.24 23.55
N ARG A 179 12.03 -0.52 24.15
CA ARG A 179 13.44 -0.60 23.82
C ARG A 179 14.07 -1.92 24.26
N ALA A 180 13.78 -2.38 25.47
CA ALA A 180 14.23 -3.68 25.98
C ALA A 180 13.72 -4.84 25.11
N ARG A 181 12.48 -4.75 24.60
CA ARG A 181 11.93 -5.69 23.61
C ARG A 181 12.55 -5.61 22.21
N GLY A 182 13.54 -4.72 22.00
CA GLY A 182 14.26 -4.58 20.74
C GLY A 182 13.43 -4.01 19.58
N LEU A 183 12.44 -3.15 19.88
CA LEU A 183 11.68 -2.48 18.83
C LEU A 183 12.48 -1.33 18.19
N THR A 184 12.20 -1.04 16.92
CA THR A 184 12.88 0.06 16.21
C THR A 184 12.41 1.42 16.75
N PRO A 185 13.26 2.47 16.72
CA PRO A 185 12.89 3.82 17.17
C PRO A 185 11.59 4.35 16.55
N SER A 186 11.37 4.11 15.25
CA SER A 186 10.13 4.50 14.55
C SER A 186 8.90 3.74 15.08
N THR A 187 9.05 2.47 15.45
CA THR A 187 7.96 1.69 16.06
C THR A 187 7.63 2.20 17.47
N ILE A 188 8.66 2.56 18.25
CA ILE A 188 8.49 3.17 19.57
C ILE A 188 7.74 4.50 19.43
N TYR A 189 8.23 5.37 18.55
CA TYR A 189 7.60 6.66 18.25
C TYR A 189 6.11 6.50 17.90
N THR A 190 5.78 5.66 16.92
CA THR A 190 4.38 5.44 16.51
C THR A 190 3.50 4.84 17.61
N SER A 191 4.06 4.02 18.50
CA SER A 191 3.33 3.47 19.65
C SER A 191 2.98 4.57 20.65
N ILE A 192 3.94 5.43 20.99
CA ILE A 192 3.73 6.56 21.90
C ILE A 192 2.80 7.61 21.26
N SER A 193 2.95 7.92 19.98
CA SER A 193 2.07 8.87 19.29
C SER A 193 0.60 8.45 19.35
N ALA A 194 0.30 7.15 19.28
CA ALA A 194 -1.07 6.66 19.40
C ALA A 194 -1.66 6.96 20.78
N ILE A 195 -0.88 6.74 21.85
CA ILE A 195 -1.30 7.00 23.23
C ILE A 195 -1.43 8.52 23.48
N LYS A 196 -0.48 9.33 23.00
CA LYS A 196 -0.58 10.79 23.09
C LYS A 196 -1.82 11.33 22.37
N THR A 197 -2.16 10.75 21.22
CA THR A 197 -3.39 11.12 20.50
C THR A 197 -4.63 10.72 21.30
N LEU A 198 -4.63 9.55 21.94
CA LEU A 198 -5.72 9.14 22.84
C LEU A 198 -5.94 10.15 23.98
N LEU A 199 -4.88 10.58 24.66
CA LEU A 199 -4.98 11.60 25.71
C LEU A 199 -5.56 12.91 25.15
N LYS A 200 -4.97 13.40 24.05
CA LYS A 200 -5.36 14.67 23.42
C LYS A 200 -6.83 14.74 23.04
N VAL A 201 -7.36 13.71 22.36
CA VAL A 201 -8.77 13.69 21.92
C VAL A 201 -9.75 13.51 23.07
N ASN A 202 -9.25 13.22 24.27
CA ASN A 202 -10.02 13.07 25.50
C ASN A 202 -9.78 14.25 26.48
N GLY A 203 -9.26 15.38 26.00
CA GLY A 203 -9.14 16.61 26.79
C GLY A 203 -7.88 16.71 27.66
N VAL A 204 -6.94 15.76 27.53
CA VAL A 204 -5.68 15.76 28.28
C VAL A 204 -4.53 16.14 27.35
N GLU A 205 -3.87 17.27 27.61
CA GLU A 205 -2.67 17.64 26.83
C GLU A 205 -1.54 16.64 27.12
N PRO A 206 -1.00 15.95 26.10
CA PRO A 206 -0.04 14.87 26.32
C PRO A 206 1.29 15.42 26.87
N PRO A 207 1.87 14.79 27.90
CA PRO A 207 3.13 15.27 28.47
C PRO A 207 4.28 15.15 27.46
N TYR A 208 5.23 16.07 27.57
CA TYR A 208 6.50 15.97 26.86
C TYR A 208 7.33 14.83 27.45
N ILE A 209 7.84 13.95 26.58
CA ILE A 209 8.74 12.85 26.94
C ILE A 209 9.84 12.74 25.90
N LEU A 210 11.01 12.26 26.32
CA LEU A 210 12.11 11.98 25.41
C LEU A 210 11.87 10.67 24.66
N LEU A 211 12.11 10.70 23.34
CA LEU A 211 11.99 9.52 22.48
C LEU A 211 13.34 9.20 21.82
N PRO A 212 13.64 7.91 21.58
CA PRO A 212 14.82 7.53 20.82
C PRO A 212 14.83 8.20 19.44
N ARG A 213 15.98 8.76 19.04
CA ARG A 213 16.13 9.39 17.72
C ARG A 213 15.80 8.39 16.62
N VAL A 214 14.89 8.77 15.72
CA VAL A 214 14.50 7.94 14.59
C VAL A 214 15.65 7.91 13.59
N ARG A 215 16.22 6.73 13.38
CA ARG A 215 17.25 6.45 12.37
C ARG A 215 16.82 5.31 11.47
N VAL A 216 17.38 5.25 10.27
CA VAL A 216 17.20 4.11 9.37
C VAL A 216 17.91 2.91 9.98
N VAL A 217 17.13 1.93 10.47
CA VAL A 217 17.67 0.70 11.07
C VAL A 217 17.99 -0.35 10.00
N TYR A 218 17.23 -0.35 8.90
CA TYR A 218 17.32 -1.34 7.83
C TYR A 218 17.32 -0.66 6.47
N GLU A 219 18.49 -0.51 5.89
CA GLU A 219 18.67 0.06 4.55
C GLU A 219 18.29 -0.95 3.47
N ASP A 220 17.45 -0.53 2.54
CA ASP A 220 17.27 -1.17 1.23
C ASP A 220 18.03 -0.43 0.14
N ARG A 221 18.53 -1.17 -0.84
CA ARG A 221 19.12 -0.63 -2.07
C ARG A 221 18.20 -0.80 -3.26
N ALA A 222 18.49 -0.10 -4.36
CA ALA A 222 17.90 -0.42 -5.65
C ALA A 222 18.47 -1.76 -6.17
N PRO A 223 17.66 -2.60 -6.83
CA PRO A 223 18.17 -3.73 -7.60
C PRO A 223 18.98 -3.23 -8.79
N LYS A 224 19.95 -4.02 -9.26
CA LYS A 224 20.64 -3.78 -10.53
C LYS A 224 19.75 -4.19 -11.72
N PRO A 225 19.96 -3.65 -12.94
CA PRO A 225 19.23 -4.08 -14.13
C PRO A 225 19.26 -5.61 -14.34
N GLU A 226 20.42 -6.24 -14.14
CA GLU A 226 20.60 -7.69 -14.34
C GLU A 226 19.83 -8.51 -13.30
N GLU A 227 19.71 -7.99 -12.08
CA GLU A 227 18.92 -8.63 -11.02
C GLU A 227 17.42 -8.58 -11.34
N LEU A 228 16.92 -7.43 -11.82
CA LEU A 228 15.53 -7.32 -12.27
C LEU A 228 15.27 -8.18 -13.51
N TRP A 229 16.23 -8.25 -14.43
CA TRP A 229 16.14 -9.14 -15.60
C TRP A 229 15.99 -10.60 -15.19
N LYS A 230 16.83 -11.06 -14.25
CA LYS A 230 16.74 -12.41 -13.68
C LYS A 230 15.38 -12.67 -13.02
N MET A 231 14.78 -11.66 -12.36
CA MET A 231 13.42 -11.77 -11.84
C MET A 231 12.38 -11.95 -12.94
N LEU A 232 12.48 -11.22 -14.04
CA LEU A 232 11.54 -11.35 -15.17
C LEU A 232 11.64 -12.72 -15.85
N GLN A 233 12.85 -13.28 -15.94
CA GLN A 233 13.06 -14.62 -16.52
C GLN A 233 12.33 -15.73 -15.74
N VAL A 234 12.31 -15.66 -14.40
CA VAL A 234 11.62 -16.65 -13.55
C VAL A 234 10.15 -16.32 -13.26
N ALA A 235 9.67 -15.16 -13.72
CA ALA A 235 8.32 -14.70 -13.48
C ALA A 235 7.31 -15.30 -14.46
N ASP A 236 6.11 -15.60 -13.94
CA ASP A 236 4.92 -15.80 -14.75
C ASP A 236 4.46 -14.48 -15.39
N LEU A 237 3.57 -14.53 -16.38
CA LEU A 237 3.13 -13.35 -17.11
C LEU A 237 2.60 -12.23 -16.20
N ARG A 238 1.80 -12.59 -15.19
CA ARG A 238 1.31 -11.64 -14.19
C ARG A 238 2.44 -11.04 -13.35
N GLY A 239 3.41 -11.86 -12.93
CA GLY A 239 4.61 -11.40 -12.24
C GLY A 239 5.45 -10.44 -13.08
N ARG A 240 5.61 -10.71 -14.39
CA ARG A 240 6.31 -9.83 -15.34
C ARG A 240 5.64 -8.47 -15.44
N VAL A 241 4.30 -8.42 -15.55
CA VAL A 241 3.55 -7.16 -15.53
C VAL A 241 3.76 -6.42 -14.21
N VAL A 242 3.61 -7.08 -13.06
CA VAL A 242 3.79 -6.42 -11.75
C VAL A 242 5.19 -5.83 -11.61
N VAL A 243 6.24 -6.58 -11.96
CA VAL A 243 7.64 -6.13 -11.80
C VAL A 243 7.98 -5.02 -12.80
N SER A 244 7.66 -5.20 -14.08
CA SER A 244 7.94 -4.21 -15.13
C SER A 244 7.21 -2.89 -14.89
N MET A 245 5.92 -2.93 -14.54
CA MET A 245 5.15 -1.73 -14.19
C MET A 245 5.76 -0.99 -12.99
N LEU A 246 6.16 -1.69 -11.93
CA LEU A 246 6.78 -1.04 -10.75
C LEU A 246 8.14 -0.42 -11.08
N ALA A 247 8.95 -1.11 -11.87
CA ALA A 247 10.31 -0.72 -12.20
C ALA A 247 10.37 0.41 -13.22
N LEU A 248 9.47 0.38 -14.21
CA LEU A 248 9.47 1.29 -15.36
C LEU A 248 8.46 2.44 -15.20
N GLY A 249 7.37 2.27 -14.45
CA GLY A 249 6.40 3.34 -14.19
C GLY A 249 6.51 3.98 -12.81
N GLY A 250 7.45 3.49 -11.99
CA GLY A 250 7.76 4.10 -10.70
C GLY A 250 6.64 4.05 -9.65
N PHE A 251 5.58 3.26 -9.82
CA PHE A 251 4.38 3.27 -8.97
C PHE A 251 4.63 2.86 -7.50
N ARG A 252 3.79 3.37 -6.59
CA ARG A 252 3.62 2.72 -5.28
C ARG A 252 2.86 1.42 -5.50
N ILE A 253 3.24 0.34 -4.82
CA ILE A 253 2.56 -0.96 -4.96
C ILE A 253 1.04 -0.87 -4.75
N GLY A 254 0.59 -0.04 -3.80
CA GLY A 254 -0.84 0.16 -3.55
C GLY A 254 -1.56 0.94 -4.64
N THR A 255 -0.85 1.83 -5.35
CA THR A 255 -1.36 2.55 -6.53
C THR A 255 -1.52 1.59 -7.69
N LEU A 256 -0.49 0.80 -8.01
CA LEU A 256 -0.54 -0.19 -9.09
C LEU A 256 -1.72 -1.17 -8.91
N CYS A 257 -1.98 -1.64 -7.69
CA CYS A 257 -3.10 -2.53 -7.39
C CYS A 257 -4.50 -1.92 -7.63
N ARG A 258 -4.59 -0.59 -7.77
CA ARG A 258 -5.84 0.16 -7.96
C ARG A 258 -6.03 0.68 -9.37
N LEU A 259 -5.00 0.59 -10.23
CA LEU A 259 -5.15 0.96 -11.62
C LEU A 259 -6.18 0.04 -12.30
N GLN A 260 -6.96 0.65 -13.16
CA GLN A 260 -7.97 0.05 -14.04
C GLN A 260 -7.56 0.20 -15.50
N TYR A 261 -8.26 -0.49 -16.39
CA TYR A 261 -7.94 -0.49 -17.81
C TYR A 261 -7.96 0.92 -18.42
N ARG A 262 -8.92 1.76 -18.01
CA ARG A 262 -9.05 3.17 -18.47
C ARG A 262 -7.76 4.00 -18.37
N HIS A 263 -6.86 3.69 -17.43
CA HIS A 263 -5.63 4.46 -17.23
C HIS A 263 -4.54 4.16 -18.27
N VAL A 264 -4.67 3.07 -19.03
CA VAL A 264 -3.73 2.70 -20.11
C VAL A 264 -4.42 2.62 -21.48
N MET A 265 -5.75 2.52 -21.48
CA MET A 265 -6.56 2.16 -22.65
C MET A 265 -6.29 3.05 -23.85
N GLU A 266 -6.27 4.38 -23.69
CA GLU A 266 -6.14 5.31 -24.81
C GLU A 266 -4.84 5.09 -25.60
N ASP A 267 -3.69 5.16 -24.93
CA ASP A 267 -2.39 4.99 -25.59
C ASP A 267 -2.13 3.55 -26.01
N LEU A 268 -2.59 2.57 -25.23
CA LEU A 268 -2.39 1.16 -25.52
C LEU A 268 -3.12 0.75 -26.80
N GLU A 269 -4.36 1.18 -26.99
CA GLU A 269 -5.19 0.89 -28.17
C GLU A 269 -4.75 1.71 -29.40
N ARG A 270 -4.22 2.93 -29.19
CA ARG A 270 -3.65 3.76 -30.26
C ARG A 270 -2.22 3.35 -30.67
N GLY A 271 -1.60 2.41 -29.95
CA GLY A 271 -0.22 2.00 -30.20
C GLY A 271 0.81 3.09 -29.91
N VAL A 272 0.49 4.06 -29.07
CA VAL A 272 1.40 5.16 -28.69
C VAL A 272 2.35 4.68 -27.60
N GLU A 273 3.64 4.87 -27.80
CA GLU A 273 4.68 4.50 -26.83
C GLU A 273 5.64 5.69 -26.58
N PRO A 274 6.14 5.89 -25.36
CA PRO A 274 5.78 5.25 -24.08
C PRO A 274 4.33 5.51 -23.68
N ILE A 275 3.62 4.55 -23.07
CA ILE A 275 2.20 4.71 -22.68
C ILE A 275 2.11 5.63 -21.47
N HIS A 276 1.29 6.68 -21.57
CA HIS A 276 0.94 7.60 -20.50
C HIS A 276 -0.05 6.96 -19.53
N ILE A 277 0.17 7.23 -18.24
CA ILE A 277 -0.70 6.80 -17.14
C ILE A 277 -0.88 7.99 -16.21
N HIS A 278 -2.07 8.58 -16.23
CA HIS A 278 -2.49 9.55 -15.24
C HIS A 278 -2.94 8.82 -13.96
N VAL A 279 -2.44 9.24 -12.80
CA VAL A 279 -2.81 8.69 -11.50
C VAL A 279 -3.50 9.75 -10.67
N GLU A 280 -4.79 9.56 -10.39
CA GLU A 280 -5.59 10.52 -9.65
C GLU A 280 -5.26 10.53 -8.14
N SER A 281 -5.54 11.65 -7.49
CA SER A 281 -5.23 11.87 -6.07
C SER A 281 -5.99 10.89 -5.15
N GLU A 282 -7.18 10.47 -5.55
CA GLU A 282 -8.06 9.53 -4.86
C GLU A 282 -7.41 8.14 -4.75
N ILE A 283 -6.73 7.71 -5.82
CA ILE A 283 -5.97 6.46 -5.84
C ILE A 283 -4.81 6.53 -4.84
N THR A 284 -4.20 7.70 -4.66
CA THR A 284 -3.11 7.93 -3.71
C THR A 284 -3.58 8.29 -2.30
N LYS A 285 -4.90 8.27 -2.04
CA LYS A 285 -5.56 8.59 -0.76
C LYS A 285 -5.48 10.08 -0.35
N GLY A 286 -5.45 11.00 -1.32
CA GLY A 286 -5.43 12.45 -1.09
C GLY A 286 -4.19 12.97 -0.36
N LYS A 287 -3.18 12.11 -0.13
CA LYS A 287 -1.91 12.49 0.51
C LYS A 287 -0.84 12.91 -0.49
N TYR A 288 -1.02 12.57 -1.75
CA TYR A 288 -0.11 12.87 -2.84
C TYR A 288 -0.90 13.57 -3.95
N ALA A 289 -0.22 14.44 -4.69
CA ALA A 289 -0.80 15.06 -5.86
C ALA A 289 -1.14 13.98 -6.90
N ASP A 290 -2.14 14.29 -7.72
CA ASP A 290 -2.30 13.68 -9.04
C ASP A 290 -1.02 13.91 -9.86
N TYR A 291 -0.63 12.88 -10.62
CA TYR A 291 0.62 12.89 -11.35
C TYR A 291 0.55 12.03 -12.60
N ASP A 292 1.42 12.32 -13.55
CA ASP A 292 1.57 11.58 -14.78
C ASP A 292 2.86 10.77 -14.74
N THR A 293 2.78 9.52 -15.18
CA THR A 293 3.95 8.67 -15.38
C THR A 293 3.79 7.90 -16.69
N PHE A 294 4.83 7.18 -17.07
CA PHE A 294 4.89 6.48 -18.35
C PHE A 294 5.44 5.07 -18.18
N ILE A 295 5.09 4.19 -19.11
CA ILE A 295 5.70 2.87 -19.24
C ILE A 295 6.21 2.68 -20.67
N GLY A 296 7.46 2.24 -20.81
CA GLY A 296 8.05 1.95 -22.11
C GLY A 296 7.54 0.66 -22.76
N ALA A 297 7.99 0.43 -23.99
CA ALA A 297 7.64 -0.72 -24.85
C ALA A 297 7.70 -2.08 -24.11
N GLU A 298 8.72 -2.30 -23.29
CA GLU A 298 8.92 -3.56 -22.57
C GLU A 298 7.77 -3.88 -21.61
N ALA A 299 7.31 -2.90 -20.82
CA ALA A 299 6.17 -3.09 -19.93
C ALA A 299 4.84 -3.15 -20.70
N ALA A 300 4.73 -2.37 -21.78
CA ALA A 300 3.57 -2.37 -22.68
C ALA A 300 3.35 -3.77 -23.30
N GLU A 301 4.42 -4.40 -23.80
CA GLU A 301 4.38 -5.76 -24.36
C GLU A 301 3.83 -6.78 -23.35
N TYR A 302 4.40 -6.82 -22.13
CA TYR A 302 3.91 -7.73 -21.10
C TYR A 302 2.45 -7.46 -20.71
N LEU A 303 2.06 -6.18 -20.69
CA LEU A 303 0.69 -5.79 -20.40
C LEU A 303 -0.29 -6.26 -21.49
N ARG A 304 0.04 -6.08 -22.77
CA ARG A 304 -0.77 -6.57 -23.91
C ARG A 304 -0.98 -8.08 -23.82
N LEU A 305 0.11 -8.84 -23.71
CA LEU A 305 0.07 -10.30 -23.57
C LEU A 305 -0.78 -10.74 -22.37
N TYR A 306 -0.67 -10.02 -21.26
CA TYR A 306 -1.45 -10.31 -20.06
C TYR A 306 -2.94 -10.05 -20.24
N LEU A 307 -3.33 -8.95 -20.89
CA LEU A 307 -4.73 -8.63 -21.19
C LEU A 307 -5.32 -9.63 -22.19
N GLU A 308 -4.57 -10.05 -23.21
CA GLU A 308 -4.98 -11.12 -24.13
C GLU A 308 -5.16 -12.47 -23.41
N ALA A 309 -4.26 -12.82 -22.50
CA ALA A 309 -4.40 -14.03 -21.69
C ALA A 309 -5.65 -13.97 -20.80
N ARG A 310 -6.04 -12.78 -20.32
CA ARG A 310 -7.29 -12.57 -19.58
C ARG A 310 -8.52 -12.74 -20.46
N ARG A 311 -8.51 -12.14 -21.66
CA ARG A 311 -9.59 -12.30 -22.66
C ARG A 311 -9.82 -13.76 -23.03
N ARG A 312 -8.77 -14.57 -23.13
CA ARG A 312 -8.86 -16.01 -23.41
C ARG A 312 -9.23 -16.87 -22.20
N GLY A 313 -9.03 -16.39 -20.98
CA GLY A 313 -9.14 -17.19 -19.77
C GLY A 313 -8.01 -18.22 -19.61
N SER A 314 -8.02 -18.94 -18.48
CA SER A 314 -7.05 -20.00 -18.21
C SER A 314 -7.45 -21.31 -18.88
N TYR A 315 -6.48 -22.03 -19.42
CA TYR A 315 -6.69 -23.38 -19.98
C TYR A 315 -7.38 -24.35 -19.00
N SER A 316 -7.06 -24.26 -17.70
CA SER A 316 -7.67 -25.07 -16.64
C SER A 316 -9.14 -24.76 -16.34
N GLY A 317 -9.73 -23.73 -16.95
CA GLY A 317 -11.09 -23.26 -16.64
C GLY A 317 -11.25 -22.53 -15.29
N LYS A 318 -10.21 -22.52 -14.44
CA LYS A 318 -10.22 -21.84 -13.13
C LYS A 318 -10.52 -20.34 -13.25
N ILE A 319 -9.91 -19.68 -14.24
CA ILE A 319 -10.19 -18.30 -14.61
C ILE A 319 -10.96 -18.35 -15.93
N PRO A 320 -12.23 -17.91 -15.96
CA PRO A 320 -12.99 -17.86 -17.20
C PRO A 320 -12.45 -16.74 -18.12
N PRO A 321 -12.69 -16.84 -19.44
CA PRO A 321 -12.61 -15.70 -20.33
C PRO A 321 -13.39 -14.50 -19.77
N GLU A 322 -12.85 -13.29 -19.94
CA GLU A 322 -13.50 -12.06 -19.50
C GLU A 322 -13.38 -10.97 -20.55
N GLU A 323 -14.41 -10.14 -20.67
CA GLU A 323 -14.35 -8.88 -21.42
C GLU A 323 -13.73 -7.79 -20.55
N ILE A 324 -12.83 -6.98 -21.11
CA ILE A 324 -12.06 -5.99 -20.36
C ILE A 324 -12.65 -4.61 -20.63
N GLU A 325 -13.55 -4.20 -19.75
CA GLU A 325 -14.15 -2.86 -19.74
C GLU A 325 -13.20 -1.81 -19.12
N PRO A 326 -13.41 -0.50 -19.36
CA PRO A 326 -12.56 0.57 -18.82
C PRO A 326 -12.37 0.52 -17.29
N GLU A 327 -13.42 0.14 -16.54
CA GLU A 327 -13.43 0.04 -15.07
C GLU A 327 -12.79 -1.24 -14.56
N SER A 328 -12.51 -2.21 -15.44
CA SER A 328 -11.90 -3.48 -15.08
C SER A 328 -10.54 -3.25 -14.43
N PRO A 329 -10.19 -4.02 -13.37
CA PRO A 329 -8.89 -3.87 -12.72
C PRO A 329 -7.77 -4.17 -13.74
N LEU A 330 -6.73 -3.34 -13.77
CA LEU A 330 -5.60 -3.53 -14.68
C LEU A 330 -4.88 -4.85 -14.38
N ILE A 331 -4.75 -5.19 -13.09
CA ILE A 331 -4.22 -6.47 -12.62
C ILE A 331 -5.24 -7.14 -11.70
N ARG A 332 -5.86 -8.22 -12.19
CA ARG A 332 -6.83 -9.02 -11.42
C ARG A 332 -6.22 -10.01 -10.43
N ALA A 333 -7.03 -10.38 -9.44
CA ALA A 333 -6.85 -11.54 -8.57
C ALA A 333 -7.05 -12.85 -9.34
N ASP A 334 -6.28 -13.88 -8.97
CA ASP A 334 -6.28 -15.24 -9.56
C ASP A 334 -7.01 -16.27 -8.69
N TYR A 335 -7.58 -15.85 -7.57
CA TYR A 335 -8.28 -16.71 -6.61
C TYR A 335 -9.81 -16.56 -6.64
N CYS A 336 -10.34 -15.60 -7.41
CA CYS A 336 -11.77 -15.41 -7.65
C CYS A 336 -12.03 -15.61 -9.14
N ARG A 337 -13.21 -16.13 -9.50
CA ARG A 337 -13.66 -16.18 -10.91
C ARG A 337 -13.99 -14.79 -11.42
N GLU A 338 -14.71 -14.00 -10.61
CA GLU A 338 -14.99 -12.59 -10.87
C GLU A 338 -13.71 -11.74 -10.96
N PRO A 339 -13.63 -10.79 -11.91
CA PRO A 339 -12.52 -9.86 -12.02
C PRO A 339 -12.51 -8.91 -10.82
N ARG A 340 -11.60 -9.16 -9.86
CA ARG A 340 -11.35 -8.28 -8.71
C ARG A 340 -9.92 -7.76 -8.73
N PRO A 341 -9.64 -6.54 -8.27
CA PRO A 341 -8.28 -6.02 -8.22
C PRO A 341 -7.39 -6.89 -7.33
N ILE A 342 -6.13 -7.06 -7.73
CA ILE A 342 -5.14 -7.75 -6.89
C ILE A 342 -4.94 -6.99 -5.57
N SER A 343 -4.97 -7.69 -4.44
CA SER A 343 -4.69 -7.04 -3.16
C SER A 343 -3.21 -6.65 -3.03
N ARG A 344 -2.94 -5.54 -2.33
CA ARG A 344 -1.56 -5.10 -2.02
C ARG A 344 -0.72 -6.20 -1.40
N LYS A 345 -1.29 -7.01 -0.50
CA LYS A 345 -0.59 -8.13 0.14
C LYS A 345 -0.15 -9.16 -0.89
N ARG A 346 -1.07 -9.59 -1.76
CA ARG A 346 -0.78 -10.55 -2.83
C ARG A 346 0.27 -10.02 -3.81
N ALA A 347 0.18 -8.76 -4.24
CA ALA A 347 1.19 -8.17 -5.11
C ALA A 347 2.58 -8.12 -4.45
N CYS A 348 2.66 -7.78 -3.16
CA CYS A 348 3.90 -7.88 -2.39
C CYS A 348 4.43 -9.33 -2.30
N ASP A 349 3.53 -10.30 -2.13
CA ASP A 349 3.89 -11.73 -2.04
C ASP A 349 4.42 -12.24 -3.39
N ILE A 350 3.83 -11.81 -4.52
CA ILE A 350 4.36 -12.09 -5.87
C ILE A 350 5.81 -11.61 -5.96
N VAL A 351 6.06 -10.32 -5.70
CA VAL A 351 7.41 -9.75 -5.79
C VAL A 351 8.39 -10.45 -4.85
N ARG A 352 7.98 -10.75 -3.60
CA ARG A 352 8.81 -11.49 -2.65
C ARG A 352 9.15 -12.89 -3.16
N SER A 353 8.18 -13.60 -3.72
CA SER A 353 8.38 -14.93 -4.28
C SER A 353 9.33 -14.90 -5.48
N LEU A 354 9.26 -13.86 -6.31
CA LEU A 354 10.18 -13.67 -7.45
C LEU A 354 11.60 -13.39 -6.98
N TYR A 355 11.80 -12.56 -5.96
CA TYR A 355 13.13 -12.37 -5.36
C TYR A 355 13.70 -13.67 -4.81
N MET A 356 12.87 -14.52 -4.19
CA MET A 356 13.31 -15.85 -3.72
C MET A 356 13.67 -16.78 -4.88
N LYS A 357 12.81 -16.90 -5.88
CA LYS A 357 13.03 -17.73 -7.09
C LYS A 357 14.26 -17.31 -7.88
N ALA A 358 14.53 -16.01 -7.97
CA ALA A 358 15.72 -15.46 -8.64
C ALA A 358 17.02 -15.61 -7.82
N GLY A 359 16.93 -16.09 -6.57
CA GLY A 359 18.07 -16.24 -5.66
C GLY A 359 18.56 -14.93 -5.04
N LEU A 360 17.78 -13.84 -5.15
CA LEU A 360 18.14 -12.48 -4.75
C LEU A 360 17.71 -12.14 -3.31
N ALA A 361 17.03 -13.04 -2.62
CA ALA A 361 16.57 -12.86 -1.25
C ALA A 361 17.58 -13.34 -0.17
N ARG A 362 18.83 -13.64 -0.54
CA ARG A 362 19.81 -14.24 0.38
C ARG A 362 20.40 -13.24 1.38
N GLU A 363 20.68 -12.01 0.93
CA GLU A 363 21.24 -10.97 1.79
C GLU A 363 20.18 -10.39 2.73
N ARG A 364 20.41 -10.53 4.03
CA ARG A 364 19.62 -9.91 5.08
C ARG A 364 20.49 -8.91 5.83
N ARG A 365 19.98 -7.69 6.02
CA ARG A 365 20.53 -6.73 6.98
C ARG A 365 19.61 -6.74 8.20
N GLY A 366 20.00 -7.48 9.24
CA GLY A 366 19.17 -7.75 10.41
C GLY A 366 17.92 -8.57 10.08
N ARG A 367 16.73 -8.10 10.48
CA ARG A 367 15.47 -8.85 10.30
C ARG A 367 14.88 -8.75 8.88
N LEU A 368 15.41 -7.87 8.02
CA LEU A 368 14.84 -7.57 6.70
C LEU A 368 15.82 -7.89 5.56
N HIS A 369 15.25 -8.24 4.41
CA HIS A 369 15.98 -8.40 3.15
C HIS A 369 16.42 -7.04 2.59
N THR A 370 17.60 -7.01 1.97
CA THR A 370 18.15 -5.81 1.30
C THR A 370 17.29 -5.38 0.11
N LEU A 371 16.73 -6.35 -0.61
CA LEU A 371 15.80 -6.15 -1.73
C LEU A 371 14.36 -6.41 -1.29
N ARG A 372 13.49 -5.43 -1.55
CA ARG A 372 12.07 -5.41 -1.17
C ARG A 372 11.25 -4.82 -2.32
N VAL A 373 9.93 -4.87 -2.21
CA VAL A 373 9.02 -4.24 -3.19
C VAL A 373 9.37 -2.76 -3.41
N HIS A 374 9.73 -2.04 -2.35
CA HIS A 374 10.11 -0.63 -2.45
C HIS A 374 11.47 -0.41 -3.14
N SER A 375 12.36 -1.42 -3.14
CA SER A 375 13.62 -1.39 -3.87
C SER A 375 13.40 -1.22 -5.37
N ILE A 376 12.36 -1.85 -5.94
CA ILE A 376 12.01 -1.71 -7.37
C ILE A 376 11.64 -0.26 -7.69
N ARG A 377 10.92 0.42 -6.79
CA ARG A 377 10.63 1.85 -6.95
C ARG A 377 11.89 2.72 -6.81
N LYS A 378 12.90 2.30 -6.03
CA LYS A 378 14.21 2.98 -6.00
C LYS A 378 14.99 2.79 -7.30
N PHE A 379 14.84 1.66 -7.99
CA PHE A 379 15.44 1.44 -9.31
C PHE A 379 14.96 2.51 -10.30
N PHE A 380 13.64 2.73 -10.41
CA PHE A 380 13.07 3.77 -11.26
C PHE A 380 13.77 5.13 -11.06
N ARG A 381 13.79 5.62 -9.81
CA ARG A 381 14.40 6.90 -9.46
C ARG A 381 15.89 6.95 -9.78
N THR A 382 16.62 5.89 -9.43
CA THR A 382 18.08 5.83 -9.56
C THR A 382 18.50 5.76 -11.03
N GLN A 383 17.80 4.96 -11.84
CA GLN A 383 18.13 4.78 -13.25
C GLN A 383 17.77 6.00 -14.09
N LEU A 384 16.62 6.65 -13.85
CA LEU A 384 16.29 7.89 -14.55
C LEU A 384 17.26 9.02 -14.22
N ALA A 385 17.66 9.15 -12.94
CA ALA A 385 18.68 10.12 -12.55
C ALA A 385 20.03 9.82 -13.22
N ALA A 386 20.43 8.55 -13.29
CA ALA A 386 21.65 8.14 -14.00
C ALA A 386 21.59 8.39 -15.51
N LYS A 387 20.39 8.50 -16.08
CA LYS A 387 20.13 8.84 -17.50
C LYS A 387 19.93 10.34 -17.72
N GLY A 388 20.22 11.17 -16.72
CA GLY A 388 20.21 12.63 -16.83
C GLY A 388 18.85 13.29 -16.67
N VAL A 389 17.80 12.56 -16.28
CA VAL A 389 16.49 13.17 -16.03
C VAL A 389 16.56 14.01 -14.73
N PRO A 390 16.15 15.29 -14.75
CA PRO A 390 16.19 16.12 -13.55
C PRO A 390 15.30 15.58 -12.43
N ALA A 391 15.76 15.74 -11.18
CA ALA A 391 15.14 15.13 -10.01
C ALA A 391 13.66 15.52 -9.86
N ASP A 392 13.29 16.77 -10.10
CA ASP A 392 11.92 17.25 -9.93
C ASP A 392 10.92 16.52 -10.85
N TYR A 393 11.32 16.21 -12.10
CA TYR A 393 10.50 15.42 -13.02
C TYR A 393 10.35 13.97 -12.54
N ILE A 394 11.42 13.38 -12.01
CA ILE A 394 11.36 12.02 -11.45
C ILE A 394 10.44 11.98 -10.23
N GLU A 395 10.58 12.95 -9.33
CA GLU A 395 9.76 13.06 -8.13
C GLU A 395 8.28 13.32 -8.48
N TYR A 396 8.01 14.11 -9.53
CA TYR A 396 6.69 14.27 -10.12
C TYR A 396 6.12 12.95 -10.67
N MET A 397 6.86 12.24 -11.52
CA MET A 397 6.44 10.93 -12.07
C MET A 397 6.24 9.87 -10.97
N MET A 398 6.84 10.05 -9.81
CA MET A 398 6.65 9.22 -8.63
C MET A 398 5.44 9.67 -7.77
N GLY A 399 4.81 10.80 -8.07
CA GLY A 399 3.75 11.38 -7.26
C GLY A 399 4.25 11.80 -5.89
N HIS A 400 5.41 12.45 -5.83
CA HIS A 400 5.90 13.15 -4.66
C HIS A 400 5.47 14.63 -4.74
N LYS A 401 5.30 15.26 -3.58
CA LYS A 401 4.90 16.67 -3.54
C LYS A 401 6.11 17.52 -3.94
N ILE A 402 6.03 18.13 -5.11
CA ILE A 402 7.04 19.06 -5.61
C ILE A 402 6.89 20.44 -4.97
N SER A 403 7.93 21.27 -5.09
CA SER A 403 7.90 22.67 -4.68
C SER A 403 6.75 23.41 -5.36
N THR A 404 6.03 24.26 -4.63
CA THR A 404 4.90 25.05 -5.14
C THR A 404 5.29 25.94 -6.34
N TYR A 405 6.57 26.28 -6.48
CA TYR A 405 7.08 27.15 -7.54
C TYR A 405 7.41 26.44 -8.85
N HIS A 406 7.37 25.10 -8.88
CA HIS A 406 7.73 24.33 -10.07
C HIS A 406 6.50 23.58 -10.58
N ASP A 407 5.73 24.23 -11.46
CA ASP A 407 4.55 23.62 -12.07
C ASP A 407 4.94 22.78 -13.29
N ILE A 408 5.27 21.51 -13.02
CA ILE A 408 5.63 20.54 -14.06
C ILE A 408 4.45 20.25 -14.99
N LYS A 409 3.21 20.32 -14.49
CA LYS A 409 2.02 19.99 -15.29
C LYS A 409 1.83 20.94 -16.45
N MET A 410 2.18 22.22 -16.28
CA MET A 410 2.11 23.22 -17.34
C MET A 410 2.98 22.88 -18.56
N LYS A 411 3.99 22.02 -18.42
CA LYS A 411 4.82 21.59 -19.57
C LYS A 411 4.09 20.66 -20.53
N GLY A 412 2.99 20.04 -20.10
CA GLY A 412 2.18 19.15 -20.91
C GLY A 412 2.68 17.70 -20.95
N ILE A 413 1.77 16.79 -21.28
CA ILE A 413 1.99 15.33 -21.26
C ILE A 413 3.07 14.94 -22.27
N GLU A 414 3.02 15.47 -23.49
CA GLU A 414 3.96 15.11 -24.56
C GLU A 414 5.40 15.55 -24.28
N PHE A 415 5.59 16.67 -23.57
CA PHE A 415 6.92 17.07 -23.11
C PHE A 415 7.49 16.05 -22.13
N LEU A 416 6.69 15.61 -21.15
CA LEU A 416 7.10 14.60 -20.17
C LEU A 416 7.31 13.23 -20.82
N ARG A 417 6.47 12.88 -21.79
CA ARG A 417 6.60 11.66 -22.60
C ARG A 417 7.94 11.65 -23.33
N ASN A 418 8.32 12.76 -23.95
CA ASN A 418 9.60 12.90 -24.65
C ASN A 418 10.79 12.77 -23.70
N ILE A 419 10.75 13.38 -22.51
CA ILE A 419 11.79 13.20 -21.49
C ILE A 419 11.92 11.72 -21.10
N TYR A 420 10.80 11.05 -20.86
CA TYR A 420 10.81 9.63 -20.51
C TYR A 420 11.34 8.76 -21.66
N ALA A 421 10.91 9.03 -22.89
CA ALA A 421 11.31 8.31 -24.09
C ALA A 421 12.83 8.43 -24.34
N GLN A 422 13.36 9.65 -24.25
CA GLN A 422 14.80 9.93 -24.38
C GLN A 422 15.63 9.21 -23.31
N ALA A 423 15.08 9.03 -22.11
CA ALA A 423 15.77 8.28 -21.08
C ALA A 423 15.98 6.80 -21.46
N ASP A 424 15.18 6.19 -22.34
CA ASP A 424 15.31 4.76 -22.74
C ASP A 424 15.46 3.84 -21.51
N LEU A 425 14.53 3.96 -20.55
CA LEU A 425 14.53 3.15 -19.33
C LEU A 425 14.04 1.72 -19.64
N ARG A 426 14.89 0.73 -19.43
CA ARG A 426 14.57 -0.69 -19.64
C ARG A 426 15.16 -1.60 -18.55
N ILE A 427 14.59 -2.79 -18.42
CA ILE A 427 15.11 -3.86 -17.57
C ILE A 427 15.94 -4.83 -18.41
N ARG A 428 15.48 -5.13 -19.64
CA ARG A 428 16.24 -5.97 -20.57
C ARG A 428 17.67 -5.42 -20.74
N PRO A 429 18.71 -6.24 -20.59
CA PRO A 429 20.05 -5.82 -20.94
C PRO A 429 20.09 -5.47 -22.43
N ARG A 430 20.90 -4.47 -22.82
CA ARG A 430 21.25 -4.35 -24.24
C ARG A 430 22.01 -5.61 -24.62
N ASP A 431 21.73 -6.16 -25.80
CA ASP A 431 22.73 -6.98 -26.48
C ASP A 431 24.00 -6.13 -26.48
N LYS A 432 25.13 -6.70 -26.04
CA LYS A 432 26.40 -5.98 -26.06
C LYS A 432 26.58 -5.49 -27.49
N ALA A 433 26.38 -4.18 -27.72
CA ALA A 433 26.69 -3.57 -28.98
C ALA A 433 28.11 -4.02 -29.30
N ASP A 434 28.27 -4.64 -30.45
CA ASP A 434 29.59 -5.11 -30.84
C ASP A 434 30.49 -3.86 -30.82
N ILE A 435 31.77 -4.00 -30.44
CA ILE A 435 32.67 -2.84 -30.38
C ILE A 435 32.62 -2.04 -31.69
N TYR A 436 32.35 -2.75 -32.78
CA TYR A 436 32.12 -2.24 -34.13
C TYR A 436 30.91 -1.32 -34.25
N ASP A 437 29.78 -1.59 -33.59
CA ASP A 437 28.58 -0.75 -33.65
C ASP A 437 28.83 0.61 -32.96
N PHE A 438 29.60 0.62 -31.86
CA PHE A 438 29.99 1.85 -31.18
C PHE A 438 30.98 2.69 -32.01
N ILE A 439 31.95 2.04 -32.67
CA ILE A 439 32.91 2.71 -33.55
C ILE A 439 32.22 3.24 -34.82
N GLU A 440 31.30 2.47 -35.39
CA GLU A 440 30.50 2.85 -36.55
C GLU A 440 29.63 4.08 -36.23
N ASP A 441 28.97 4.10 -35.07
CA ASP A 441 28.18 5.26 -34.61
C ASP A 441 29.03 6.53 -34.43
N ILE A 442 30.22 6.39 -33.84
CA ILE A 442 31.14 7.54 -33.67
C ILE A 442 31.59 8.08 -35.03
N LEU A 443 31.98 7.22 -35.96
CA LEU A 443 32.50 7.63 -37.25
C LEU A 443 31.40 8.20 -38.17
N ARG A 444 30.20 7.63 -38.12
CA ARG A 444 29.00 8.21 -38.78
C ARG A 444 28.65 9.57 -38.20
N SER A 445 28.74 9.77 -36.88
CA SER A 445 28.47 11.08 -36.24
C SER A 445 29.44 12.18 -36.66
N ARG A 446 30.61 11.82 -37.21
CA ARG A 446 31.62 12.74 -37.75
C ARG A 446 31.57 12.87 -39.28
N GLY A 447 30.59 12.26 -39.94
CA GLY A 447 30.37 12.37 -41.38
C GLY A 447 31.13 11.36 -42.25
N TYR A 448 31.77 10.36 -41.65
CA TYR A 448 32.47 9.32 -42.40
C TYR A 448 31.51 8.18 -42.80
N LEU A 449 31.51 7.82 -44.08
CA LEU A 449 30.84 6.62 -44.60
C LEU A 449 31.78 5.44 -44.44
N ILE A 450 31.34 4.41 -43.71
CA ILE A 450 32.18 3.26 -43.42
C ILE A 450 31.51 1.98 -43.87
N ASP A 451 32.26 1.20 -44.65
CA ASP A 451 31.97 -0.18 -44.96
C ASP A 451 32.40 -1.08 -43.79
N ARG A 452 31.44 -1.82 -43.23
CA ARG A 452 31.60 -2.71 -42.07
C ARG A 452 32.67 -3.77 -42.31
N GLU A 453 32.87 -4.19 -43.56
CA GLU A 453 33.89 -5.17 -43.94
C GLU A 453 35.29 -4.57 -43.93
N LEU A 454 35.39 -3.28 -44.27
CA LEU A 454 36.63 -2.50 -44.32
C LEU A 454 37.12 -2.16 -42.89
N LEU A 455 36.20 -1.87 -41.98
CA LEU A 455 36.50 -1.65 -40.56
C LEU A 455 36.96 -2.94 -39.86
N ARG A 456 36.39 -4.09 -40.23
CA ARG A 456 36.89 -5.41 -39.80
C ARG A 456 38.30 -5.69 -40.32
N ARG A 457 38.56 -5.44 -41.61
CA ARG A 457 39.89 -5.66 -42.21
C ARG A 457 40.97 -4.75 -41.62
N ALA A 458 40.69 -3.46 -41.44
CA ALA A 458 41.65 -2.51 -40.88
C ALA A 458 42.12 -2.89 -39.46
N ILE A 459 41.21 -3.44 -38.64
CA ILE A 459 41.53 -3.89 -37.29
C ILE A 459 42.24 -5.26 -37.31
N VAL A 460 41.85 -6.16 -38.21
CA VAL A 460 42.47 -7.50 -38.35
C VAL A 460 43.89 -7.43 -38.93
N GLU A 461 44.16 -6.59 -39.93
CA GLU A 461 45.48 -6.47 -40.56
C GLU A 461 46.54 -5.87 -39.62
N SER A 462 46.13 -5.14 -38.58
CA SER A 462 47.06 -4.63 -37.56
C SER A 462 47.57 -5.70 -36.58
N HIS A 463 47.01 -6.91 -36.61
CA HIS A 463 47.40 -8.01 -35.72
C HIS A 463 48.14 -9.11 -36.50
N ARG A 464 49.43 -8.88 -36.80
CA ARG A 464 50.34 -10.03 -36.97
C ARG A 464 50.36 -10.80 -35.64
N THR A 465 50.13 -12.10 -35.75
CA THR A 465 49.84 -13.08 -34.70
C THR A 465 50.78 -12.97 -33.49
N ILE A 466 50.27 -12.49 -32.34
CA ILE A 466 50.88 -12.75 -31.02
C ILE A 466 49.73 -13.07 -30.05
N ILE A 467 49.81 -14.24 -29.41
CA ILE A 467 48.87 -14.69 -28.39
C ILE A 467 49.10 -13.84 -27.14
N LEU A 468 48.22 -12.88 -26.86
CA LEU A 468 48.28 -11.99 -25.69
C LEU A 468 46.96 -12.03 -24.91
N GLY A 469 47.05 -11.87 -23.59
CA GLY A 469 45.92 -11.91 -22.67
C GLY A 469 44.92 -10.75 -22.88
N GLU A 470 43.70 -10.91 -22.37
CA GLU A 470 42.57 -9.97 -22.62
C GLU A 470 42.87 -8.52 -22.15
N GLU A 471 43.70 -8.34 -21.12
CA GLU A 471 44.14 -7.03 -20.61
C GLU A 471 45.20 -6.36 -21.50
N GLU A 472 46.20 -7.11 -21.98
CA GLU A 472 47.23 -6.60 -22.89
C GLU A 472 46.61 -6.22 -24.24
N ARG A 473 45.63 -7.01 -24.70
CA ARG A 473 44.88 -6.71 -25.92
C ARG A 473 44.09 -5.40 -25.83
N ARG A 474 43.49 -5.10 -24.67
CA ARG A 474 42.82 -3.81 -24.43
C ARG A 474 43.79 -2.64 -24.42
N THR A 475 45.02 -2.85 -23.95
CA THR A 475 46.03 -1.79 -23.86
C THR A 475 46.58 -1.46 -25.24
N LEU A 476 46.86 -2.48 -26.07
CA LEU A 476 47.26 -2.34 -27.47
C LEU A 476 46.21 -1.64 -28.33
N ILE A 477 44.93 -2.00 -28.20
CA ILE A 477 43.84 -1.33 -28.92
C ILE A 477 43.74 0.14 -28.50
N ARG A 478 43.89 0.44 -27.21
CA ARG A 478 43.87 1.82 -26.70
C ARG A 478 45.03 2.65 -27.23
N GLU A 479 46.24 2.10 -27.29
CA GLU A 479 47.42 2.79 -27.82
C GLU A 479 47.33 2.99 -29.33
N ALA A 480 46.87 1.98 -30.08
CA ALA A 480 46.64 2.10 -31.52
C ALA A 480 45.58 3.17 -31.84
N PHE A 481 44.50 3.23 -31.07
CA PHE A 481 43.44 4.24 -31.23
C PHE A 481 43.92 5.66 -30.90
N ILE A 482 44.72 5.84 -29.84
CA ILE A 482 45.34 7.13 -29.52
C ILE A 482 46.36 7.53 -30.60
N GLY A 483 47.12 6.58 -31.15
CA GLY A 483 48.06 6.82 -32.24
C GLY A 483 47.38 7.23 -33.55
N MET A 484 46.20 6.68 -33.83
CA MET A 484 45.38 7.05 -35.00
C MET A 484 44.78 8.45 -34.84
N LEU A 485 44.22 8.76 -33.66
CA LEU A 485 43.72 10.10 -33.32
C LEU A 485 44.82 11.17 -33.37
N ARG A 486 46.04 10.85 -32.92
CA ARG A 486 47.18 11.78 -33.00
C ARG A 486 47.61 12.05 -34.44
N ARG A 487 47.51 11.07 -35.35
CA ARG A 487 47.84 11.25 -36.76
C ARG A 487 46.81 12.13 -37.49
N GLU A 488 45.52 11.90 -37.25
CA GLU A 488 44.46 12.74 -37.86
C GLU A 488 44.35 14.16 -37.27
N LEU A 489 44.86 14.41 -36.06
CA LEU A 489 44.84 15.75 -35.45
C LEU A 489 46.10 16.59 -35.72
N LEU A 490 47.18 16.00 -36.25
CA LEU A 490 48.47 16.68 -36.46
C LEU A 490 48.88 16.84 -37.93
N GLU A 491 48.17 16.22 -38.88
CA GLU A 491 48.26 16.57 -40.30
C GLU A 491 46.90 17.09 -40.74
N PRO A 492 46.74 18.43 -40.93
CA PRO A 492 45.48 19.03 -41.36
C PRO A 492 45.09 18.70 -42.80
#